data_AF-A0A2V2EID0-F1
#
_entry.id   AF-A0A2V2EID0-F1
#
_cell.length_a   1.000
_cell.length_b   1.000
_cell.length_c   1.000
_cell.angle_alpha   90.00
_cell.angle_beta   90.00
_cell.angle_gamma   90.00
#
_symmetry.space_group_name_H-M   'P 1'
#
loop_
_entity.id
_entity.type
_entity.pdbx_description
1 polymer ?
#
loop_
_entity_poly.entity_id
_entity_poly.type
_entity_poly.pdbx_seq_one_letter_code
_entity_poly.pdbx_strand_id
1 'polypeptide(L)'
;EPDVICGKPFQVMGEAILNRYHVSPAEIVMVGDRPHTDIRFGKNNGFHTILVLSGETDAHKAETLPESDTPDVVLQSLNDVVGEL
;
A
#
# COMPACT_ATOMS: atom_id res chain seq x y z
N GLU A 1 -17.51 -11.30 -17.27
CA GLU A 1 -16.77 -10.46 -16.30
C GLU A 1 -16.66 -11.22 -14.99
N PRO A 2 -15.62 -11.00 -14.15
CA PRO A 2 -15.55 -11.65 -12.85
C PRO A 2 -16.63 -11.08 -11.91
N ASP A 3 -17.25 -11.94 -11.08
CA ASP A 3 -18.24 -11.52 -10.09
C ASP A 3 -17.59 -10.69 -8.96
N VAL A 4 -16.35 -11.02 -8.58
CA VAL A 4 -15.57 -10.33 -7.55
C VAL A 4 -14.10 -10.29 -7.97
N ILE A 5 -13.44 -9.15 -7.77
CA ILE A 5 -11.99 -9.02 -7.91
C ILE A 5 -11.39 -8.92 -6.51
N CYS A 6 -10.72 -9.98 -6.07
CA CYS A 6 -10.15 -10.03 -4.72
C CYS A 6 -8.80 -9.30 -4.61
N GLY A 7 -8.14 -9.03 -5.74
CA GLY A 7 -6.81 -8.42 -5.78
C GLY A 7 -6.80 -6.94 -5.42
N LYS A 8 -5.59 -6.38 -5.32
CA LYS A 8 -5.40 -4.93 -5.20
C LYS A 8 -5.95 -4.22 -6.45
N PRO A 9 -6.56 -3.04 -6.33
CA PRO A 9 -6.70 -2.20 -5.13
C PRO A 9 -8.00 -2.43 -4.32
N PHE A 10 -8.70 -3.54 -4.52
CA PHE A 10 -10.00 -3.81 -3.91
C PHE A 10 -9.87 -4.30 -2.45
N GLN A 11 -10.91 -4.08 -1.63
CA GLN A 11 -10.86 -4.26 -0.18
C GLN A 11 -10.93 -5.73 0.30
N VAL A 12 -11.36 -6.67 -0.55
CA VAL A 12 -11.65 -8.06 -0.16
C VAL A 12 -10.48 -8.73 0.58
N MET A 13 -9.24 -8.57 0.10
CA MET A 13 -8.06 -9.08 0.81
C MET A 13 -7.79 -8.36 2.13
N GLY A 14 -8.03 -7.04 2.20
CA GLY A 14 -7.82 -6.25 3.41
C GLY A 14 -8.79 -6.64 4.52
N GLU A 15 -10.06 -6.84 4.20
CA GLU A 15 -11.08 -7.37 5.12
C GLU A 15 -10.68 -8.75 5.66
N ALA A 16 -10.14 -9.64 4.80
CA ALA A 16 -9.66 -10.94 5.22
C ALA A 16 -8.47 -10.85 6.20
N ILE A 17 -7.55 -9.88 5.99
CA ILE A 17 -6.43 -9.62 6.91
C ILE A 17 -6.96 -9.15 8.27
N LEU A 18 -7.82 -8.14 8.28
CA LEU A 18 -8.41 -7.59 9.52
C LEU A 18 -9.12 -8.68 10.34
N ASN A 19 -9.96 -9.48 9.68
CA ASN A 19 -10.69 -10.57 10.32
C ASN A 19 -9.76 -11.69 10.84
N ARG A 20 -8.67 -11.97 10.13
CA ARG A 20 -7.73 -13.03 10.54
C ARG A 20 -6.90 -12.62 11.75
N TYR A 21 -6.42 -11.39 11.78
CA TYR A 21 -5.45 -10.94 12.78
C TYR A 21 -6.08 -10.15 13.93
N HIS A 22 -7.36 -9.79 13.83
CA HIS A 22 -8.10 -9.03 14.85
C HIS A 22 -7.42 -7.70 15.24
N VAL A 23 -6.85 -7.03 14.23
CA VAL A 23 -6.20 -5.73 14.36
C VAL A 23 -7.07 -4.66 13.71
N SER A 24 -6.89 -3.41 14.13
CA SER A 24 -7.49 -2.26 13.46
C SER A 24 -6.71 -1.87 12.20
N PRO A 25 -7.34 -1.17 11.23
CA PRO A 25 -6.65 -0.70 10.03
C PRO A 25 -5.39 0.15 10.32
N ALA A 26 -5.42 0.97 11.37
CA ALA A 26 -4.31 1.83 11.77
C ALA A 26 -3.09 1.06 12.30
N GLU A 27 -3.24 -0.23 12.64
CA GLU A 27 -2.14 -1.10 13.06
C GLU A 27 -1.48 -1.82 11.88
N ILE A 28 -1.96 -1.59 10.65
CA ILE A 28 -1.44 -2.20 9.43
C ILE A 28 -0.73 -1.15 8.58
N VAL A 29 0.43 -1.52 8.06
CA VAL A 29 1.12 -0.79 7.00
C VAL A 29 1.20 -1.63 5.72
N MET A 30 0.75 -1.07 4.61
CA MET A 30 0.92 -1.64 3.27
C MET A 30 2.22 -1.11 2.67
N VAL A 31 3.14 -2.03 2.35
CA VAL A 31 4.40 -1.71 1.68
C VAL A 31 4.36 -2.25 0.25
N GLY A 32 4.70 -1.42 -0.74
CA GLY A 32 4.71 -1.85 -2.14
C GLY A 32 5.41 -0.86 -3.06
N ASP A 33 5.57 -1.23 -4.33
CA ASP A 33 6.30 -0.47 -5.34
C ASP A 33 5.38 0.12 -6.42
N ARG A 34 4.08 -0.18 -6.38
CA ARG A 34 3.08 0.28 -7.36
C ARG A 34 2.01 1.17 -6.72
N PRO A 35 2.02 2.49 -6.97
CA PRO A 35 1.06 3.42 -6.41
C PRO A 35 -0.41 3.07 -6.68
N HIS A 36 -0.76 2.77 -7.93
CA HIS A 36 -2.14 2.52 -8.35
C HIS A 36 -2.73 1.19 -7.86
N THR A 37 -1.92 0.26 -7.36
CA THR A 37 -2.38 -0.99 -6.76
C THR A 37 -2.11 -1.03 -5.26
N ASP A 38 -0.85 -0.89 -4.84
CA ASP A 38 -0.41 -1.16 -3.48
C ASP A 38 -0.81 -0.03 -2.54
N ILE A 39 -0.44 1.19 -2.92
CA ILE A 39 -0.75 2.37 -2.12
C ILE A 39 -2.25 2.61 -2.12
N ARG A 40 -2.88 2.53 -3.31
CA ARG A 40 -4.34 2.61 -3.41
C ARG A 40 -5.05 1.53 -2.60
N PHE A 41 -4.54 0.30 -2.56
CA PHE A 41 -5.09 -0.75 -1.68
C PHE A 41 -5.00 -0.37 -0.22
N GLY A 42 -3.82 0.07 0.25
CA GLY A 42 -3.65 0.49 1.64
C GLY A 42 -4.63 1.61 2.01
N LYS A 43 -4.69 2.67 1.19
CA LYS A 43 -5.63 3.79 1.40
C LYS A 43 -7.09 3.36 1.38
N ASN A 44 -7.49 2.53 0.43
CA ASN A 44 -8.87 2.01 0.36
C ASN A 44 -9.25 1.21 1.61
N ASN A 45 -8.30 0.56 2.27
CA ASN A 45 -8.55 -0.20 3.49
C ASN A 45 -8.25 0.58 4.79
N GLY A 46 -7.85 1.85 4.69
CA GLY A 46 -7.49 2.68 5.85
C GLY A 46 -6.18 2.27 6.53
N PHE A 47 -5.29 1.59 5.82
CA PHE A 47 -3.96 1.22 6.29
C PHE A 47 -2.98 2.37 6.08
N HIS A 48 -1.92 2.41 6.89
CA HIS A 48 -0.74 3.22 6.56
C HIS A 48 -0.07 2.68 5.30
N THR A 49 0.68 3.52 4.59
CA THR A 49 1.25 3.19 3.29
C THR A 49 2.70 3.63 3.15
N ILE A 50 3.53 2.71 2.66
CA ILE A 50 4.93 2.96 2.32
C ILE A 50 5.15 2.56 0.86
N LEU A 51 5.59 3.52 0.05
CA LEU A 51 6.07 3.27 -1.31
C LEU A 51 7.57 3.04 -1.28
N VAL A 52 8.02 1.89 -1.80
CA VAL A 52 9.45 1.62 -2.00
C VAL A 52 9.85 1.84 -3.45
N LEU A 53 11.00 2.46 -3.68
CA LEU A 53 11.49 2.84 -5.02
C LEU A 53 12.41 1.79 -5.67
N SER A 54 12.56 0.61 -5.05
CA SER A 54 13.38 -0.49 -5.55
C SER A 54 12.72 -1.32 -6.65
N GLY A 55 11.49 -0.98 -7.06
CA GLY A 55 10.65 -1.74 -8.00
C GLY A 55 10.20 -0.92 -9.21
N GLU A 56 8.90 -0.95 -9.50
CA GLU A 56 8.31 -0.33 -10.70
C GLU A 56 8.34 1.22 -10.69
N THR A 57 8.21 1.81 -9.51
CA THR A 57 8.11 3.25 -9.34
C THR A 57 9.46 3.84 -8.96
N ASP A 58 9.90 4.82 -9.73
CA ASP A 58 11.09 5.62 -9.45
C ASP A 58 10.72 6.92 -8.71
N ALA A 59 11.74 7.63 -8.21
CA ALA A 59 11.57 8.86 -7.45
C ALA A 59 10.81 9.94 -8.24
N HIS A 60 11.03 10.05 -9.55
CA HIS A 60 10.42 11.11 -10.36
C HIS A 60 8.91 10.87 -10.53
N LYS A 61 8.50 9.62 -10.75
CA LYS A 61 7.08 9.25 -10.78
C LYS A 61 6.39 9.49 -9.44
N ALA A 62 7.08 9.24 -8.33
CA ALA A 62 6.53 9.42 -6.99
C ALA A 62 6.16 10.88 -6.68
N GLU A 63 6.85 11.87 -7.27
CA GLU A 63 6.60 13.30 -7.08
C GLU A 63 5.27 13.79 -7.69
N THR A 64 4.71 13.05 -8.65
CA THR A 64 3.57 13.50 -9.47
C THR A 64 2.34 12.61 -9.33
N LEU A 65 2.26 11.82 -8.26
CA LEU A 65 1.16 10.91 -8.02
C LEU A 65 -0.14 11.65 -7.69
N PRO A 66 -1.30 11.17 -8.18
CA PRO A 66 -2.59 11.68 -7.75
C PRO A 66 -2.82 11.38 -6.27
N GLU A 67 -3.67 12.16 -5.60
CA GLU A 67 -3.97 12.01 -4.17
C GLU A 67 -4.40 10.57 -3.81
N SER A 68 -5.12 9.88 -4.68
CA SER A 68 -5.55 8.49 -4.45
C SER A 68 -4.41 7.49 -4.32
N ASP A 69 -3.21 7.86 -4.80
CA ASP A 69 -2.03 6.99 -4.91
C ASP A 69 -0.82 7.57 -4.16
N THR A 70 -0.96 8.76 -3.55
CA THR A 70 0.08 9.37 -2.72
C THR A 70 0.26 8.57 -1.43
N PRO A 71 1.46 8.00 -1.17
CA PRO A 71 1.76 7.24 0.04
C PRO A 71 2.01 8.16 1.24
N ASP A 72 1.98 7.59 2.46
CA ASP A 72 2.35 8.32 3.67
C ASP A 72 3.87 8.51 3.76
N VAL A 73 4.64 7.50 3.33
CA VAL A 73 6.12 7.52 3.34
C VAL A 73 6.66 6.95 2.02
N VAL A 74 7.78 7.51 1.56
CA VAL A 74 8.54 6.99 0.41
C VAL A 74 9.94 6.59 0.89
N LEU A 75 10.34 5.35 0.62
CA LEU A 75 11.66 4.80 0.98
C LEU A 75 12.38 4.24 -0.26
N GLN A 76 13.70 4.09 -0.20
CA GLN A 76 14.45 3.53 -1.32
C GLN A 76 14.17 2.04 -1.49
N SER A 77 14.07 1.29 -0.40
CA SER A 77 13.86 -0.15 -0.42
C SER A 77 13.15 -0.65 0.85
N LEU A 78 12.74 -1.92 0.85
CA LEU A 78 12.18 -2.57 2.05
C LEU A 78 13.18 -2.62 3.21
N ASN A 79 14.48 -2.65 2.94
CA ASN A 79 15.51 -2.70 3.99
C ASN A 79 15.48 -1.44 4.86
N ASP A 80 15.06 -0.31 4.29
CA ASP A 80 15.01 0.97 4.99
C ASP A 80 13.83 1.04 5.97
N VAL A 81 12.80 0.18 5.80
CA VAL A 81 11.67 0.10 6.74
C VAL A 81 12.15 -0.28 8.14
N VAL A 82 13.10 -1.20 8.25
CA VAL A 82 13.64 -1.63 9.56
C VAL A 82 14.47 -0.52 10.22
N GLY A 83 15.04 0.40 9.44
CA GLY A 83 15.80 1.53 9.97
C GLY A 83 14.93 2.66 10.54
N GLU A 84 13.66 2.71 10.16
CA GLU A 84 12.70 3.77 10.52
C GLU A 84 11.68 3.33 11.60
N LEU A 85 11.70 2.05 12.01
CA LEU A 85 10.88 1.47 13.08
C LEU A 85 11.66 1.37 14.39
#